data_AF-A0A5E3WQ41-F1
#
_entry.id   AF-A0A5E3WQ41-F1
#
_cell.length_a   1.000
_cell.length_b   1.000
_cell.length_c   1.000
_cell.angle_alpha   90.00
_cell.angle_beta   90.00
_cell.angle_gamma   90.00
#
_symmetry.space_group_name_H-M   'P 1'
#
loop_
_entity.id
_entity.type
_entity.pdbx_description
1 polymer ?
#
loop_
_entity_poly.entity_id
_entity_poly.type
_entity_poly.pdbx_seq_one_letter_code
_entity_poly.pdbx_strand_id
1 'polypeptide(L)'
;MLSALRRPVQAALRTRLYATATTQSTGSSQRFAPPGTSPRNSGQNSSNARPPRQDEEEDGIDARDWRWKDKPESSAFYSLNSGYYDQLESLQRAVHSTRRALTALELLPLPDFARASLPTLTPYWRSRRDMSELFDNPLSTRNYADLIKLLRQLQSYYNIANTAGHVQFANGLADVLRIYEHSDKDKILARGTRKLARFDKYGRTYSVGRRKTSSARVWIIPKLKADEASLADKDAGRTAPENIDHGLPTTEVIVNGRPLRETFVQAAERERVLRPLRLAGVLGAYNIFAISRGGGTSGQASAVMQAVAKGLAEHEPEMRETLRKAKLLRRDPRMVERKKPGQPKARKKYAWVKR
;
A
#
# COMPACT_ATOMS: atom_id res chain seq x y z
N MET A 1 41.62 -8.18 12.83
CA MET A 1 40.49 -9.14 12.81
C MET A 1 39.23 -8.63 12.10
N LEU A 2 39.08 -7.34 11.75
CA LEU A 2 37.95 -6.79 10.98
C LEU A 2 38.10 -6.85 9.44
N SER A 3 39.23 -7.34 8.91
CA SER A 3 39.45 -7.47 7.46
C SER A 3 38.88 -8.76 6.84
N ALA A 4 38.48 -9.73 7.67
CA ALA A 4 37.98 -11.04 7.22
C ALA A 4 36.54 -10.99 6.68
N LEU A 5 35.76 -9.97 7.04
CA LEU A 5 34.36 -9.82 6.61
C LEU A 5 34.19 -9.02 5.31
N ARG A 6 35.22 -8.31 4.83
CA ARG A 6 35.15 -7.56 3.55
C ARG A 6 35.50 -8.38 2.32
N ARG A 7 36.26 -9.47 2.46
CA ARG A 7 36.83 -10.21 1.33
C ARG A 7 35.89 -11.19 0.60
N PRO A 8 34.90 -11.87 1.22
CA PRO A 8 34.05 -12.78 0.46
C PRO A 8 32.91 -12.08 -0.28
N VAL A 9 32.48 -10.89 0.16
CA VAL A 9 31.34 -10.15 -0.46
C VAL A 9 31.80 -9.25 -1.61
N GLN A 10 33.02 -8.67 -1.53
CA GLN A 10 33.57 -7.85 -2.61
C GLN A 10 34.14 -8.68 -3.78
N ALA A 11 34.57 -9.92 -3.54
CA ALA A 11 35.10 -10.79 -4.59
C ALA A 11 34.02 -11.27 -5.59
N ALA A 12 32.78 -11.46 -5.13
CA ALA A 12 31.65 -11.85 -5.97
C ALA A 12 31.07 -10.68 -6.81
N LEU A 13 31.32 -9.43 -6.43
CA LEU A 13 30.82 -8.24 -7.14
C LEU A 13 31.81 -7.65 -8.15
N ARG A 14 33.07 -8.10 -8.15
CA ARG A 14 34.08 -7.67 -9.15
C ARG A 14 34.05 -8.46 -10.45
N THR A 15 33.49 -9.68 -10.46
CA THR A 15 33.48 -10.54 -11.66
C THR A 15 32.32 -10.26 -12.60
N ARG A 16 31.25 -9.57 -12.16
CA ARG A 16 30.10 -9.23 -13.02
C ARG A 16 30.12 -7.82 -13.64
N LEU A 17 31.07 -6.95 -13.26
CA LEU A 17 31.11 -5.55 -13.74
C LEU A 17 32.23 -5.25 -14.75
N TYR A 18 33.02 -6.22 -15.18
CA TYR A 18 34.14 -6.02 -16.12
C TYR A 18 34.04 -6.82 -17.44
N ALA A 19 32.87 -7.36 -17.78
CA ALA A 19 32.65 -8.06 -19.05
C ALA A 19 32.09 -7.15 -20.19
N THR A 20 32.26 -5.84 -20.11
CA THR A 20 31.85 -4.88 -21.17
C THR A 20 32.91 -3.83 -21.47
N ALA A 21 34.16 -4.24 -21.62
CA ALA A 21 35.21 -3.36 -22.11
C ALA A 21 36.22 -4.13 -22.96
N THR A 22 36.14 -3.96 -24.29
CA THR A 22 37.12 -4.23 -25.37
C THR A 22 36.28 -4.22 -26.67
N THR A 23 36.48 -3.45 -27.73
CA THR A 23 37.58 -2.62 -28.22
C THR A 23 37.01 -1.65 -29.24
N GLN A 24 37.50 -0.41 -29.27
CA GLN A 24 37.34 0.46 -30.42
C GLN A 24 38.13 -0.13 -31.59
N SER A 25 37.47 -0.42 -32.72
CA SER A 25 38.12 -0.54 -34.01
C SER A 25 37.46 0.41 -35.00
N THR A 26 38.21 1.45 -35.34
CA THR A 26 38.00 2.33 -36.48
C THR A 26 37.95 1.52 -37.77
N GLY A 27 36.84 1.62 -38.50
CA GLY A 27 36.70 1.05 -39.84
C GLY A 27 35.59 1.79 -40.59
N SER A 28 35.98 2.81 -41.34
CA SER A 28 35.09 3.49 -42.28
C SER A 28 34.74 2.53 -43.40
N SER A 29 33.46 2.19 -43.51
CA SER A 29 32.89 1.66 -44.75
C SER A 29 31.56 2.37 -44.96
N GLN A 30 31.63 3.46 -45.73
CA GLN A 30 30.43 4.01 -46.33
C GLN A 30 29.86 2.94 -47.27
N ARG A 31 28.74 2.33 -46.87
CA ARG A 31 27.91 1.57 -47.81
C ARG A 31 26.92 2.52 -48.47
N PHE A 32 27.04 2.55 -49.79
CA PHE A 32 26.21 3.24 -50.76
C PHE A 32 24.72 2.95 -50.54
N ALA A 33 23.91 3.99 -50.31
CA ALA A 33 22.46 3.89 -50.25
C ALA A 33 21.86 4.25 -51.62
N PRO A 34 21.02 3.41 -52.26
CA PRO A 34 20.37 3.74 -53.52
C PRO A 34 19.34 4.88 -53.32
N PRO A 35 19.25 5.85 -54.26
CA PRO A 35 18.33 6.96 -54.13
C PRO A 35 16.93 6.53 -54.58
N GLY A 36 16.01 6.36 -53.64
CA GLY A 36 14.60 6.13 -54.00
C GLY A 36 13.78 5.41 -52.96
N THR A 37 13.55 6.01 -51.80
CA THR A 37 12.36 5.69 -51.00
C THR A 37 12.05 6.83 -50.04
N SER A 38 10.94 7.54 -50.32
CA SER A 38 10.45 8.65 -49.48
C SER A 38 10.11 8.18 -48.05
N PRO A 39 10.29 9.02 -47.02
CA PRO A 39 9.97 8.63 -45.66
C PRO A 39 8.45 8.62 -45.47
N ARG A 40 7.89 7.43 -45.25
CA ARG A 40 6.48 7.28 -44.86
C ARG A 40 6.35 7.58 -43.37
N ASN A 41 5.85 8.77 -43.07
CA ASN A 41 5.49 9.20 -41.72
C ASN A 41 4.49 8.21 -41.11
N SER A 42 4.89 7.52 -40.03
CA SER A 42 3.99 6.71 -39.20
C SER A 42 4.23 7.01 -37.72
N GLY A 43 3.67 8.12 -37.27
CA GLY A 43 3.25 8.21 -35.88
C GLY A 43 2.11 7.23 -35.64
N GLN A 44 2.25 6.35 -34.64
CA GLN A 44 1.26 6.13 -33.58
C GLN A 44 1.62 4.92 -32.72
N ASN A 45 1.76 5.21 -31.42
CA ASN A 45 1.64 4.34 -30.25
C ASN A 45 0.89 3.01 -30.48
N SER A 46 1.62 1.90 -30.35
CA SER A 46 1.04 0.59 -30.04
C SER A 46 1.95 -0.18 -29.07
N SER A 47 1.89 0.17 -27.79
CA SER A 47 2.56 -0.60 -26.73
C SER A 47 1.79 -1.90 -26.43
N ASN A 48 1.97 -2.93 -27.26
CA ASN A 48 1.83 -4.37 -26.98
C ASN A 48 1.51 -5.18 -28.25
N ALA A 49 2.36 -5.10 -29.26
CA ALA A 49 2.34 -6.06 -30.37
C ALA A 49 3.77 -6.29 -30.87
N ARG A 50 4.36 -7.41 -30.43
CA ARG A 50 5.70 -7.94 -30.75
C ARG A 50 6.90 -7.05 -30.38
N PRO A 51 7.91 -7.57 -29.66
CA PRO A 51 9.21 -6.91 -29.67
C PRO A 51 9.77 -6.92 -31.11
N PRO A 52 10.48 -5.86 -31.55
CA PRO A 52 11.25 -5.91 -32.79
C PRO A 52 12.28 -7.05 -32.70
N ARG A 53 12.58 -7.68 -33.84
CA ARG A 53 13.71 -8.62 -33.93
C ARG A 53 14.95 -7.89 -33.44
N GLN A 54 15.49 -8.32 -32.31
CA GLN A 54 16.85 -8.00 -31.95
C GLN A 54 17.71 -8.74 -32.97
N ASP A 55 18.54 -8.02 -33.70
CA ASP A 55 19.61 -8.64 -34.47
C ASP A 55 20.46 -9.37 -33.43
N GLU A 56 20.30 -10.69 -33.34
CA GLU A 56 21.16 -11.53 -32.52
C GLU A 56 22.57 -11.33 -33.08
N GLU A 57 23.43 -10.64 -32.34
CA GLU A 57 24.86 -10.73 -32.55
C GLU A 57 25.18 -12.22 -32.36
N GLU A 58 25.37 -12.93 -33.47
CA GLU A 58 25.84 -14.31 -33.45
C GLU A 58 27.20 -14.29 -32.77
N ASP A 59 27.23 -14.67 -31.48
CA ASP A 59 28.45 -15.00 -30.76
C ASP A 59 29.14 -16.10 -31.55
N GLY A 60 30.07 -15.71 -32.43
CA GLY A 60 30.83 -16.60 -33.28
C GLY A 60 31.67 -17.53 -32.42
N ILE A 61 31.15 -18.72 -32.16
CA ILE A 61 31.89 -19.80 -31.50
C ILE A 61 33.02 -20.20 -32.46
N ASP A 62 34.24 -19.75 -32.17
CA ASP A 62 35.43 -20.13 -32.93
C ASP A 62 35.59 -21.66 -32.83
N ALA A 63 35.54 -22.35 -33.96
CA ALA A 63 35.54 -23.82 -34.04
C ALA A 63 36.83 -24.48 -33.48
N ARG A 64 37.77 -23.69 -32.98
CA ARG A 64 39.05 -24.10 -32.38
C ARG A 64 39.00 -24.32 -30.87
N ASP A 65 37.92 -23.94 -30.18
CA ASP A 65 37.83 -23.95 -28.70
C ASP A 65 37.39 -25.28 -28.05
N TRP A 66 37.26 -26.37 -28.81
CA TRP A 66 36.80 -27.68 -28.29
C TRP A 66 37.77 -28.36 -27.29
N ARG A 67 38.95 -27.79 -27.04
CA ARG A 67 40.00 -28.39 -26.20
C ARG A 67 39.86 -28.10 -24.71
N TRP A 68 39.00 -27.17 -24.30
CA TRP A 68 38.75 -26.88 -22.89
C TRP A 68 37.26 -26.96 -22.58
N LYS A 69 36.84 -28.01 -21.86
CA LYS A 69 35.52 -28.04 -21.25
C LYS A 69 35.60 -27.22 -19.97
N ASP A 70 34.93 -26.08 -19.95
CA ASP A 70 34.86 -25.25 -18.75
C ASP A 70 34.18 -26.03 -17.62
N LYS A 71 34.79 -25.96 -16.43
CA LYS A 71 34.18 -26.48 -15.22
C LYS A 71 32.96 -25.62 -14.92
N PRO A 72 31.82 -26.21 -14.51
CA PRO A 72 30.64 -25.44 -14.20
C PRO A 72 30.92 -24.45 -13.06
N GLU A 73 30.37 -23.24 -13.16
CA GLU A 73 30.57 -22.17 -12.18
C GLU A 73 29.99 -22.52 -10.79
N SER A 74 28.88 -23.24 -10.78
CA SER A 74 28.15 -23.61 -9.57
C SER A 74 28.46 -25.03 -9.12
N SER A 75 28.63 -25.21 -7.81
CA SER A 75 28.78 -26.53 -7.21
C SER A 75 27.50 -27.38 -7.37
N ALA A 76 26.35 -26.72 -7.38
CA ALA A 76 25.05 -27.33 -7.55
C ALA A 76 24.63 -27.52 -9.02
N PHE A 77 25.53 -27.38 -9.99
CA PHE A 77 25.22 -27.47 -11.42
C PHE A 77 24.43 -28.74 -11.80
N TYR A 78 24.79 -29.88 -11.23
CA TYR A 78 24.15 -31.17 -11.53
C TYR A 78 22.78 -31.39 -10.84
N SER A 79 22.31 -30.43 -10.02
CA SER A 79 21.08 -30.56 -9.23
C SER A 79 19.79 -30.15 -9.96
N LEU A 80 19.87 -29.84 -11.26
CA LEU A 80 18.79 -29.28 -12.11
C LEU A 80 18.27 -27.90 -11.67
N ASN A 81 18.62 -27.40 -10.49
CA ASN A 81 18.20 -26.09 -9.97
C ASN A 81 19.34 -25.43 -9.19
N SER A 82 20.48 -25.23 -9.86
CA SER A 82 21.70 -24.69 -9.25
C SER A 82 21.48 -23.33 -8.61
N GLY A 83 20.78 -22.43 -9.29
CA GLY A 83 20.50 -21.07 -8.79
C GLY A 83 19.74 -21.06 -7.46
N TYR A 84 18.85 -22.03 -7.21
CA TYR A 84 18.20 -22.16 -5.89
C TYR A 84 19.18 -22.67 -4.82
N TYR A 85 19.91 -23.74 -5.11
CA TYR A 85 20.76 -24.40 -4.11
C TYR A 85 21.99 -23.56 -3.73
N ASP A 86 22.58 -22.81 -4.67
CA ASP A 86 23.67 -21.89 -4.37
C ASP A 86 23.21 -20.77 -3.41
N GLN A 87 21.99 -20.28 -3.60
CA GLN A 87 21.38 -19.25 -2.76
C GLN A 87 20.97 -19.81 -1.39
N LEU A 88 20.42 -21.02 -1.37
CA LEU A 88 20.12 -21.75 -0.14
C LEU A 88 21.39 -21.96 0.70
N GLU A 89 22.47 -22.40 0.07
CA GLU A 89 23.75 -22.64 0.73
C GLU A 89 24.36 -21.32 1.24
N SER A 90 24.30 -20.26 0.42
CA SER A 90 24.72 -18.90 0.83
C SER A 90 23.96 -18.44 2.08
N LEU A 91 22.63 -18.59 2.11
CA LEU A 91 21.81 -18.24 3.28
C LEU A 91 22.09 -19.13 4.50
N GLN A 92 22.30 -20.43 4.31
CA GLN A 92 22.67 -21.34 5.41
C GLN A 92 24.02 -20.96 6.00
N ARG A 93 25.02 -20.67 5.16
CA ARG A 93 26.34 -20.19 5.60
C ARG A 93 26.21 -18.87 6.35
N ALA A 94 25.37 -17.94 5.88
CA ALA A 94 25.10 -16.67 6.57
C ALA A 94 24.42 -16.89 7.93
N VAL A 95 23.41 -17.76 8.03
CA VAL A 95 22.75 -18.12 9.30
C VAL A 95 23.73 -18.77 10.27
N HIS A 96 24.61 -19.67 9.78
CA HIS A 96 25.61 -20.32 10.61
C HIS A 96 26.69 -19.35 11.09
N SER A 97 27.24 -18.53 10.20
CA SER A 97 28.28 -17.56 10.55
C SER A 97 27.77 -16.51 11.53
N THR A 98 26.53 -16.05 11.35
CA THR A 98 25.90 -15.06 12.24
C THR A 98 25.59 -15.63 13.61
N ARG A 99 25.09 -16.86 13.68
CA ARG A 99 24.91 -17.57 14.95
C ARG A 99 26.23 -17.72 15.70
N ARG A 100 27.33 -18.08 15.01
CA ARG A 100 28.66 -18.16 15.62
C ARG A 100 29.17 -16.79 16.09
N ALA A 101 28.96 -15.74 15.31
CA ALA A 101 29.33 -14.39 15.71
C ALA A 101 28.55 -13.91 16.94
N LEU A 102 27.23 -14.12 16.97
CA LEU A 102 26.39 -13.73 18.10
C LEU A 102 26.65 -14.55 19.37
N THR A 103 27.00 -15.82 19.25
CA THR A 103 27.43 -16.65 20.39
C THR A 103 28.80 -16.22 20.91
N ALA A 104 29.73 -15.83 20.04
CA ALA A 104 31.01 -15.26 20.45
C ALA A 104 30.86 -13.88 21.13
N LEU A 105 29.80 -13.14 20.82
CA LEU A 105 29.41 -11.88 21.49
C LEU A 105 28.53 -12.12 22.73
N GLU A 106 28.31 -13.38 23.14
CA GLU A 106 27.50 -13.77 24.29
C GLU A 106 26.03 -13.32 24.24
N LEU A 107 25.52 -13.00 23.05
CA LEU A 107 24.12 -12.59 22.87
C LEU A 107 23.16 -13.77 22.75
N LEU A 108 23.64 -14.98 22.40
CA LEU A 108 22.84 -16.20 22.27
C LEU A 108 23.31 -17.27 23.27
N PRO A 109 22.39 -18.06 23.88
CA PRO A 109 20.94 -18.06 23.66
C PRO A 109 20.19 -16.96 24.44
N LEU A 110 19.21 -16.31 23.79
CA LEU A 110 18.34 -15.37 24.49
C LEU A 110 17.22 -16.11 25.25
N PRO A 111 16.89 -15.69 26.48
CA PRO A 111 15.71 -16.16 27.18
C PRO A 111 14.42 -15.67 26.49
N ASP A 112 13.32 -16.42 26.66
CA ASP A 112 12.08 -16.18 25.92
C ASP A 112 11.47 -14.79 26.16
N PHE A 113 11.59 -14.25 27.38
CA PHE A 113 11.13 -12.89 27.69
C PHE A 113 11.89 -11.84 26.87
N ALA A 114 13.21 -11.99 26.72
CA ALA A 114 14.04 -11.05 25.97
C ALA A 114 13.70 -11.12 24.48
N ARG A 115 13.40 -12.31 23.96
CA ARG A 115 12.94 -12.50 22.58
C ARG A 115 11.60 -11.80 22.32
N ALA A 116 10.69 -11.82 23.29
CA ALA A 116 9.39 -11.15 23.19
C ALA A 116 9.48 -9.63 23.23
N SER A 117 10.48 -9.07 23.92
CA SER A 117 10.71 -7.62 24.00
C SER A 117 11.39 -7.00 22.78
N LEU A 118 11.89 -7.80 21.83
CA LEU A 118 12.58 -7.27 20.65
C LEU A 118 11.64 -6.48 19.74
N PRO A 119 12.11 -5.39 19.11
CA PRO A 119 11.32 -4.65 18.14
C PRO A 119 11.03 -5.54 16.92
N THR A 120 9.76 -5.80 16.65
CA THR A 120 9.34 -6.54 15.46
C THR A 120 9.31 -5.62 14.25
N LEU A 121 10.46 -5.39 13.63
CA LEU A 121 10.48 -4.84 12.27
C LEU A 121 9.80 -5.86 11.36
N THR A 122 8.78 -5.46 10.61
CA THR A 122 8.05 -6.35 9.70
C THR A 122 8.79 -6.42 8.35
N PRO A 123 9.62 -7.45 8.08
CA PRO A 123 10.19 -7.61 6.75
C PRO A 123 9.07 -7.93 5.77
N TYR A 124 9.16 -7.34 4.58
CA TYR A 124 8.30 -7.69 3.46
C TYR A 124 9.16 -8.31 2.39
N TRP A 125 9.25 -9.65 2.42
CA TRP A 125 10.05 -10.43 1.48
C TRP A 125 9.46 -10.35 0.07
N ARG A 126 10.33 -10.48 -0.94
CA ARG A 126 9.94 -10.62 -2.34
C ARG A 126 8.93 -11.74 -2.54
N SER A 127 8.06 -11.58 -3.54
CA SER A 127 7.10 -12.62 -3.88
C SER A 127 7.82 -13.84 -4.47
N ARG A 128 7.17 -15.00 -4.50
CA ARG A 128 7.73 -16.20 -5.16
C ARG A 128 8.09 -15.93 -6.63
N ARG A 129 7.33 -15.08 -7.32
CA ARG A 129 7.58 -14.74 -8.73
C ARG A 129 8.84 -13.88 -8.83
N ASP A 130 8.94 -12.81 -8.05
CA ASP A 130 10.10 -11.92 -8.07
C ASP A 130 11.38 -12.64 -7.59
N MET A 131 11.26 -13.64 -6.70
CA MET A 131 12.39 -14.49 -6.30
C MET A 131 12.78 -15.49 -7.39
N SER A 132 11.81 -15.96 -8.17
CA SER A 132 12.04 -16.81 -9.34
C SER A 132 12.76 -16.04 -10.45
N GLU A 133 12.38 -14.78 -10.66
CA GLU A 133 13.07 -13.84 -11.54
C GLU A 133 14.47 -13.51 -11.03
N LEU A 134 14.65 -13.30 -9.71
CA LEU A 134 15.96 -12.99 -9.15
C LEU A 134 16.98 -14.14 -9.29
N PHE A 135 16.50 -15.39 -9.28
CA PHE A 135 17.35 -16.57 -9.41
C PHE A 135 17.42 -17.13 -10.84
N ASP A 136 16.73 -16.52 -11.80
CA ASP A 136 16.56 -17.01 -13.17
C ASP A 136 16.12 -18.49 -13.22
N ASN A 137 15.34 -18.92 -12.22
CA ASN A 137 14.92 -20.31 -12.04
C ASN A 137 13.49 -20.39 -11.53
N PRO A 138 12.65 -21.35 -11.99
CA PRO A 138 11.30 -21.52 -11.48
C PRO A 138 11.29 -22.08 -10.05
N LEU A 139 10.73 -21.33 -9.09
CA LEU A 139 10.65 -21.76 -7.70
C LEU A 139 9.34 -22.49 -7.37
N SER A 140 9.49 -23.69 -6.82
CA SER A 140 8.41 -24.41 -6.13
C SER A 140 7.99 -23.67 -4.85
N THR A 141 6.74 -23.86 -4.43
CA THR A 141 6.20 -23.28 -3.19
C THR A 141 6.95 -23.76 -1.95
N ARG A 142 7.38 -25.02 -1.93
CA ARG A 142 8.18 -25.61 -0.85
C ARG A 142 9.54 -24.93 -0.72
N ASN A 143 10.28 -24.85 -1.81
CA ASN A 143 11.61 -24.22 -1.87
C ASN A 143 11.55 -22.75 -1.42
N TYR A 144 10.53 -22.01 -1.87
CA TYR A 144 10.28 -20.65 -1.42
C TYR A 144 10.00 -20.57 0.09
N ALA A 145 9.17 -21.48 0.64
CA ALA A 145 8.90 -21.51 2.07
C ALA A 145 10.16 -21.82 2.89
N ASP A 146 11.03 -22.69 2.40
CA ASP A 146 12.30 -23.04 3.06
C ASP A 146 13.28 -21.86 3.07
N LEU A 147 13.37 -21.09 1.98
CA LEU A 147 14.12 -19.82 1.96
C LEU A 147 13.57 -18.81 2.97
N ILE A 148 12.24 -18.64 3.04
CA ILE A 148 11.63 -17.72 4.00
C ILE A 148 11.97 -18.12 5.44
N LYS A 149 12.03 -19.41 5.77
CA LYS A 149 12.41 -19.86 7.12
C LYS A 149 13.81 -19.36 7.47
N LEU A 150 14.78 -19.48 6.57
CA LEU A 150 16.15 -19.00 6.78
C LEU A 150 16.21 -17.47 6.85
N LEU A 151 15.50 -16.76 5.97
CA LEU A 151 15.44 -15.29 6.00
C LEU A 151 14.82 -14.77 7.30
N ARG A 152 13.78 -15.44 7.82
CA ARG A 152 13.20 -15.11 9.14
C ARG A 152 14.19 -15.34 10.28
N GLN A 153 14.97 -16.41 10.23
CA GLN A 153 16.02 -16.64 11.23
C GLN A 153 17.07 -15.53 11.17
N LEU A 154 17.54 -15.17 9.98
CA LEU A 154 18.54 -14.12 9.79
C LEU A 154 18.00 -12.73 10.21
N GLN A 155 16.73 -12.44 9.94
CA GLN A 155 16.06 -11.23 10.45
C GLN A 155 16.02 -11.19 11.97
N SER A 156 15.77 -12.33 12.63
CA SER A 156 15.77 -12.38 14.10
C SER A 156 17.15 -12.05 14.68
N TYR A 157 18.22 -12.53 14.04
CA TYR A 157 19.60 -12.19 14.41
C TYR A 157 19.94 -10.73 14.14
N TYR A 158 19.47 -10.15 13.04
CA TYR A 158 19.60 -8.72 12.77
C TYR A 158 18.93 -7.89 13.88
N ASN A 159 17.70 -8.24 14.27
CA ASN A 159 16.99 -7.51 15.34
C ASN A 159 17.77 -7.56 16.66
N ILE A 160 18.28 -8.74 17.04
CA ILE A 160 19.12 -8.93 18.24
C ILE A 160 20.37 -8.04 18.17
N ALA A 161 21.09 -8.10 17.06
CA ALA A 161 22.33 -7.34 16.87
C ALA A 161 22.09 -5.81 16.92
N ASN A 162 21.00 -5.36 16.30
CA ASN A 162 20.61 -3.96 16.25
C ASN A 162 20.21 -3.45 17.66
N THR A 163 19.45 -4.24 18.43
CA THR A 163 19.11 -3.88 19.82
C THR A 163 20.30 -3.88 20.75
N ALA A 164 21.29 -4.75 20.52
CA ALA A 164 22.53 -4.79 21.29
C ALA A 164 23.50 -3.64 20.94
N GLY A 165 23.21 -2.84 19.90
CA GLY A 165 24.04 -1.70 19.49
C GLY A 165 25.23 -2.05 18.59
N HIS A 166 25.31 -3.27 18.07
CA HIS A 166 26.38 -3.67 17.13
C HIS A 166 26.08 -3.23 15.70
N VAL A 167 26.28 -1.92 15.43
CA VAL A 167 25.90 -1.27 14.16
C VAL A 167 26.58 -1.89 12.93
N GLN A 168 27.89 -2.19 12.99
CA GLN A 168 28.62 -2.72 11.83
C GLN A 168 28.13 -4.10 11.42
N PHE A 169 27.88 -4.96 12.40
CA PHE A 169 27.38 -6.31 12.17
C PHE A 169 25.92 -6.28 11.69
N ALA A 170 25.09 -5.42 12.30
CA ALA A 170 23.72 -5.19 11.85
C ALA A 170 23.66 -4.67 10.40
N ASN A 171 24.53 -3.73 10.01
CA ASN A 171 24.60 -3.22 8.63
C ASN A 171 24.98 -4.31 7.63
N GLY A 172 25.96 -5.15 7.95
CA GLY A 172 26.33 -6.28 7.09
C GLY A 172 25.18 -7.27 6.89
N LEU A 173 24.35 -7.48 7.92
CA LEU A 173 23.15 -8.31 7.80
C LEU A 173 22.05 -7.61 7.01
N ALA A 174 21.87 -6.31 7.21
CA ALA A 174 20.92 -5.51 6.44
C ALA A 174 21.24 -5.54 4.94
N ASP A 175 22.52 -5.51 4.56
CA ASP A 175 22.96 -5.59 3.16
C ASP A 175 22.55 -6.92 2.52
N VAL A 176 22.72 -8.05 3.23
CA VAL A 176 22.30 -9.37 2.76
C VAL A 176 20.78 -9.47 2.65
N LEU A 177 20.06 -9.00 3.68
CA LEU A 177 18.59 -9.04 3.70
C LEU A 177 17.97 -8.19 2.59
N ARG A 178 18.55 -7.02 2.30
CA ARG A 178 18.07 -6.07 1.30
C ARG A 178 17.95 -6.68 -0.10
N ILE A 179 18.77 -7.69 -0.43
CA ILE A 179 18.68 -8.41 -1.71
C ILE A 179 17.31 -9.10 -1.83
N TYR A 180 16.83 -9.70 -0.73
CA TYR A 180 15.60 -10.51 -0.67
C TYR A 180 14.37 -9.73 -0.20
N GLU A 181 14.55 -8.49 0.26
CA GLU A 181 13.43 -7.58 0.52
C GLU A 181 12.79 -7.10 -0.78
N HIS A 182 11.49 -6.87 -0.74
CA HIS A 182 10.75 -6.33 -1.87
C HIS A 182 11.08 -4.84 -2.05
N SER A 183 11.31 -4.41 -3.29
CA SER A 183 11.69 -3.02 -3.63
C SER A 183 10.65 -1.98 -3.17
N ASP A 184 9.36 -2.33 -3.21
CA ASP A 184 8.25 -1.45 -2.83
C ASP A 184 7.82 -1.59 -1.36
N LYS A 185 8.65 -2.16 -0.48
CA LYS A 185 8.35 -2.38 0.95
C LYS A 185 7.74 -1.13 1.63
N ASP A 186 8.39 0.02 1.49
CA ASP A 186 7.94 1.27 2.15
C ASP A 186 6.58 1.72 1.65
N LYS A 187 6.32 1.59 0.34
CA LYS A 187 5.02 1.90 -0.24
C LYS A 187 3.95 0.96 0.30
N ILE A 188 4.25 -0.33 0.45
CA ILE A 188 3.31 -1.34 0.95
C ILE A 188 2.98 -1.10 2.41
N LEU A 189 3.98 -0.81 3.25
CA LEU A 189 3.79 -0.45 4.65
C LEU A 189 2.99 0.87 4.77
N ALA A 190 3.26 1.83 3.88
CA ALA A 190 2.54 3.10 3.85
C ALA A 190 1.08 3.00 3.37
N ARG A 191 0.68 1.96 2.62
CA ARG A 191 -0.71 1.80 2.10
C ARG A 191 -1.76 1.80 3.21
N GLY A 192 -1.39 1.44 4.44
CA GLY A 192 -2.28 1.44 5.61
C GLY A 192 -2.27 2.74 6.42
N THR A 193 -1.20 3.54 6.32
CA THR A 193 -1.05 4.79 7.06
C THR A 193 -1.82 5.91 6.37
N ARG A 194 -2.69 6.61 7.12
CA ARG A 194 -3.52 7.68 6.57
C ARG A 194 -2.72 8.99 6.56
N LYS A 195 -2.89 9.80 5.51
CA LYS A 195 -2.48 11.21 5.53
C LYS A 195 -3.22 11.97 6.63
N LEU A 196 -2.52 12.85 7.33
CA LEU A 196 -3.10 13.76 8.32
C LEU A 196 -4.19 14.62 7.67
N ALA A 197 -5.24 14.91 8.44
CA ALA A 197 -6.35 15.75 7.98
C ALA A 197 -5.86 17.19 7.82
N ARG A 198 -6.33 17.86 6.75
CA ARG A 198 -6.05 19.28 6.52
C ARG A 198 -7.29 20.07 6.93
N PHE A 199 -7.15 20.93 7.94
CA PHE A 199 -8.20 21.86 8.34
C PHE A 199 -8.10 23.15 7.52
N ASP A 200 -9.25 23.75 7.21
CA ASP A 200 -9.32 25.06 6.57
C ASP A 200 -8.97 26.18 7.57
N LYS A 201 -8.78 27.41 7.09
CA LYS A 201 -8.56 28.62 7.92
C LYS A 201 -9.62 28.80 9.02
N TYR A 202 -10.85 28.35 8.75
CA TYR A 202 -11.99 28.46 9.66
C TYR A 202 -12.21 27.19 10.51
N GLY A 203 -11.22 26.29 10.59
CA GLY A 203 -11.34 25.03 11.34
C GLY A 203 -12.35 24.04 10.78
N ARG A 204 -12.72 24.18 9.50
CA ARG A 204 -13.69 23.29 8.83
C ARG A 204 -12.99 22.09 8.24
N THR A 205 -13.67 20.94 8.23
CA THR A 205 -13.22 19.76 7.48
C THR A 205 -14.06 19.56 6.24
N TYR A 206 -13.41 19.31 5.10
CA TYR A 206 -14.06 18.94 3.85
C TYR A 206 -14.05 17.43 3.65
N SER A 207 -15.24 16.83 3.56
CA SER A 207 -15.41 15.39 3.44
C SER A 207 -16.33 15.01 2.28
N VAL A 208 -16.10 13.82 1.72
CA VAL A 208 -16.87 13.30 0.59
C VAL A 208 -17.43 11.92 0.90
N GLY A 209 -18.73 11.75 0.65
CA GLY A 209 -19.47 10.50 0.77
C GLY A 209 -20.13 10.12 -0.54
N ARG A 210 -20.26 8.81 -0.78
CA ARG A 210 -20.86 8.28 -2.02
C ARG A 210 -21.68 7.04 -1.73
N ARG A 211 -22.90 6.98 -2.25
CA ARG A 211 -23.76 5.79 -2.16
C ARG A 211 -24.53 5.60 -3.45
N LYS A 212 -24.40 4.41 -4.06
CA LYS A 212 -24.94 4.15 -5.40
C LYS A 212 -24.48 5.26 -6.36
N THR A 213 -25.40 5.96 -7.00
CA THR A 213 -25.16 7.10 -7.90
C THR A 213 -25.14 8.45 -7.17
N SER A 214 -25.49 8.49 -5.88
CA SER A 214 -25.49 9.73 -5.08
C SER A 214 -24.08 10.08 -4.59
N SER A 215 -23.74 11.35 -4.68
CA SER A 215 -22.53 11.94 -4.11
C SER A 215 -22.89 13.08 -3.17
N ALA A 216 -22.14 13.21 -2.08
CA ALA A 216 -22.30 14.27 -1.11
C ALA A 216 -20.94 14.89 -0.77
N ARG A 217 -20.89 16.22 -0.76
CA ARG A 217 -19.79 17.03 -0.24
C ARG A 217 -20.27 17.67 1.05
N VAL A 218 -19.50 17.54 2.12
CA VAL A 218 -19.90 18.01 3.45
C VAL A 218 -18.77 18.80 4.08
N TRP A 219 -19.12 19.96 4.61
CA TRP A 219 -18.29 20.79 5.46
C TRP A 219 -18.80 20.69 6.88
N ILE A 220 -17.91 20.32 7.80
CA ILE A 220 -18.23 20.22 9.23
C ILE A 220 -17.43 21.31 9.95
N ILE A 221 -18.11 22.01 10.86
CA ILE A 221 -17.52 23.07 11.67
C ILE A 221 -17.84 22.75 13.13
N PRO A 222 -16.83 22.66 14.03
CA PRO A 222 -17.10 22.53 15.45
C PRO A 222 -17.77 23.82 15.94
N LYS A 223 -18.81 23.67 16.76
CA LYS A 223 -19.32 24.79 17.54
C LYS A 223 -18.24 25.11 18.58
N LEU A 224 -17.69 26.32 18.55
CA LEU A 224 -16.86 26.81 19.65
C LEU A 224 -17.67 26.61 20.94
N LYS A 225 -17.10 25.91 21.92
CA LYS A 225 -17.69 25.85 23.27
C LYS A 225 -18.00 27.30 23.65
N ALA A 226 -19.26 27.61 23.94
CA ALA A 226 -19.54 28.87 24.60
C ALA A 226 -18.73 28.82 25.90
N ASP A 227 -17.87 29.80 26.11
CA ASP A 227 -17.10 29.89 27.33
C ASP A 227 -18.04 29.74 28.52
N GLU A 228 -17.66 28.90 29.49
CA GLU A 228 -18.44 28.58 30.69
C GLU A 228 -18.84 29.85 31.48
N ALA A 229 -18.20 30.99 31.19
CA ALA A 229 -18.57 32.33 31.65
C ALA A 229 -19.99 32.80 31.26
N SER A 230 -20.56 32.31 30.15
CA SER A 230 -21.90 32.73 29.69
C SER A 230 -23.06 31.97 30.34
N LEU A 231 -22.77 30.97 31.18
CA LEU A 231 -23.77 30.23 31.95
C LEU A 231 -24.04 30.84 33.34
N ALA A 232 -23.25 31.82 33.78
CA ALA A 232 -23.36 32.44 35.10
C ALA A 232 -24.50 33.48 35.22
N ASP A 233 -25.03 33.99 34.11
CA ASP A 233 -26.01 35.10 34.11
C ASP A 233 -27.50 34.65 34.09
N LYS A 234 -27.82 33.40 34.46
CA LYS A 234 -29.19 32.87 34.35
C LYS A 234 -30.09 33.03 35.59
N ASP A 235 -29.62 33.66 36.66
CA ASP A 235 -30.41 33.87 37.90
C ASP A 235 -31.06 35.26 38.02
N ALA A 236 -31.17 36.03 36.94
CA ALA A 236 -31.95 37.26 36.93
C ALA A 236 -33.31 37.04 36.27
N GLY A 237 -34.36 36.93 37.09
CA GLY A 237 -35.75 36.80 36.65
C GLY A 237 -36.14 37.88 35.63
N ARG A 238 -36.38 37.45 34.38
CA ARG A 238 -36.97 38.29 33.34
C ARG A 238 -37.96 37.47 32.53
N THR A 239 -39.18 38.01 32.41
CA THR A 239 -40.24 37.53 31.52
C THR A 239 -39.71 37.32 30.11
N ALA A 240 -40.06 36.19 29.49
CA ALA A 240 -39.58 35.79 28.18
C ALA A 240 -39.93 36.85 27.10
N PRO A 241 -38.95 37.39 26.35
CA PRO A 241 -39.27 38.25 25.22
C PRO A 241 -39.90 37.43 24.08
N GLU A 242 -40.99 37.95 23.50
CA GLU A 242 -41.77 37.29 22.44
C GLU A 242 -41.05 37.21 21.08
N ASN A 243 -39.85 37.79 20.95
CA ASN A 243 -38.99 37.64 19.78
C ASN A 243 -37.63 37.10 20.22
N ILE A 244 -37.44 35.79 20.04
CA ILE A 244 -36.14 35.14 20.22
C ILE A 244 -35.28 35.52 19.01
N ASP A 245 -34.47 36.56 19.15
CA ASP A 245 -33.29 36.72 18.30
C ASP A 245 -32.41 35.49 18.54
N HIS A 246 -32.16 34.69 17.50
CA HIS A 246 -31.39 33.44 17.58
C HIS A 246 -29.88 33.75 17.73
N GLY A 247 -29.50 34.53 18.75
CA GLY A 247 -28.12 34.85 19.12
C GLY A 247 -27.36 33.69 19.79
N LEU A 248 -28.01 32.54 19.96
CA LEU A 248 -27.35 31.29 20.35
C LEU A 248 -26.99 30.51 19.09
N PRO A 249 -25.75 30.01 18.92
CA PRO A 249 -25.39 29.21 17.76
C PRO A 249 -26.17 27.88 17.81
N THR A 250 -27.35 27.85 17.20
CA THR A 250 -28.16 26.64 17.10
C THR A 250 -27.44 25.67 16.19
N THR A 251 -27.44 24.39 16.56
CA THR A 251 -26.80 23.37 15.76
C THR A 251 -27.60 23.17 14.48
N GLU A 252 -27.03 23.56 13.35
CA GLU A 252 -27.73 23.52 12.08
C GLU A 252 -27.15 22.46 11.16
N VAL A 253 -28.04 21.62 10.63
CA VAL A 253 -27.74 20.66 9.56
C VAL A 253 -28.50 21.11 8.32
N ILE A 254 -27.77 21.70 7.38
CA ILE A 254 -28.30 22.25 6.14
C ILE A 254 -27.84 21.37 4.97
N VAL A 255 -28.79 20.93 4.15
CA VAL A 255 -28.53 20.12 2.96
C VAL A 255 -29.08 20.87 1.74
N ASN A 256 -28.24 21.17 0.76
CA ASN A 256 -28.62 21.93 -0.45
C ASN A 256 -29.34 23.26 -0.15
N GLY A 257 -28.93 23.97 0.92
CA GLY A 257 -29.53 25.24 1.32
C GLY A 257 -30.86 25.14 2.05
N ARG A 258 -31.34 23.93 2.38
CA ARG A 258 -32.58 23.70 3.13
C ARG A 258 -32.29 22.91 4.42
N PRO A 259 -33.08 23.08 5.49
CA PRO A 259 -32.88 22.34 6.73
C PRO A 259 -33.12 20.83 6.55
N LEU A 260 -32.53 20.03 7.44
CA LEU A 260 -32.60 18.56 7.40
C LEU A 260 -34.04 18.01 7.36
N ARG A 261 -34.98 18.67 8.06
CA ARG A 261 -36.39 18.26 8.14
C ARG A 261 -37.11 18.38 6.79
N GLU A 262 -36.83 19.44 6.05
CA GLU A 262 -37.46 19.71 4.75
C GLU A 262 -36.83 18.88 3.63
N THR A 263 -35.51 18.67 3.68
CA THR A 263 -34.81 17.89 2.65
C THR A 263 -35.10 16.39 2.73
N PHE A 264 -35.14 15.84 3.93
CA PHE A 264 -35.47 14.44 4.16
C PHE A 264 -36.76 14.33 4.96
N VAL A 265 -37.87 14.19 4.22
CA VAL A 265 -39.22 14.07 4.78
C VAL A 265 -39.35 12.82 5.66
N GLN A 266 -38.72 11.72 5.26
CA GLN A 266 -38.80 10.45 6.00
C GLN A 266 -37.86 10.45 7.22
N ALA A 267 -38.40 10.11 8.39
CA ALA A 267 -37.64 10.08 9.65
C ALA A 267 -36.42 9.15 9.59
N ALA A 268 -36.54 7.99 8.92
CA ALA A 268 -35.45 7.04 8.75
C ALA A 268 -34.24 7.63 7.98
N GLU A 269 -34.46 8.57 7.08
CA GLU A 269 -33.39 9.23 6.33
C GLU A 269 -32.68 10.27 7.19
N ARG A 270 -33.44 11.03 8.00
CA ARG A 270 -32.89 11.95 9.00
C ARG A 270 -32.03 11.22 10.02
N GLU A 271 -32.51 10.09 10.54
CA GLU A 271 -31.76 9.27 11.48
C GLU A 271 -30.45 8.76 10.88
N ARG A 272 -30.44 8.35 9.59
CA ARG A 272 -29.19 7.97 8.92
C ARG A 272 -28.17 9.09 8.90
N VAL A 273 -28.57 10.32 8.58
CA VAL A 273 -27.66 11.48 8.55
C VAL A 273 -27.08 11.76 9.94
N LEU A 274 -27.89 11.66 10.99
CA LEU A 274 -27.50 11.94 12.38
C LEU A 274 -26.77 10.78 13.08
N ARG A 275 -26.89 9.55 12.57
CA ARG A 275 -26.28 8.35 13.14
C ARG A 275 -24.80 8.49 13.54
N PRO A 276 -23.88 9.04 12.72
CA PRO A 276 -22.48 9.22 13.12
C PRO A 276 -22.32 10.12 14.35
N LEU A 277 -23.09 11.20 14.44
CA LEU A 277 -23.06 12.11 15.58
C LEU A 277 -23.62 11.44 16.84
N ARG A 278 -24.73 10.70 16.69
CA ARG A 278 -25.35 9.95 17.78
C ARG A 278 -24.42 8.87 18.34
N LEU A 279 -23.72 8.15 17.47
CA LEU A 279 -22.77 7.10 17.88
C LEU A 279 -21.58 7.67 18.66
N ALA A 280 -21.10 8.85 18.24
CA ALA A 280 -19.99 9.52 18.90
C ALA A 280 -20.40 10.34 20.13
N GLY A 281 -21.69 10.45 20.45
CA GLY A 281 -22.18 11.23 21.58
C GLY A 281 -22.07 12.76 21.40
N VAL A 282 -21.87 13.23 20.17
CA VAL A 282 -21.59 14.65 19.84
C VAL A 282 -22.76 15.31 19.09
N LEU A 283 -23.99 14.89 19.39
CA LEU A 283 -25.18 15.57 18.87
C LEU A 283 -25.21 17.00 19.40
N GLY A 284 -25.37 17.98 18.50
CA GLY A 284 -25.38 19.39 18.88
C GLY A 284 -24.01 20.09 18.79
N ALA A 285 -22.91 19.34 18.71
CA ALA A 285 -21.56 19.91 18.79
C ALA A 285 -21.05 20.50 17.46
N TYR A 286 -21.65 20.16 16.33
CA TYR A 286 -21.14 20.53 15.00
C TYR A 286 -22.22 21.14 14.11
N ASN A 287 -21.86 22.19 13.38
CA ASN A 287 -22.63 22.70 12.26
C ASN A 287 -22.24 21.98 10.98
N ILE A 288 -23.23 21.55 10.21
CA ILE A 288 -23.04 20.70 9.03
C ILE A 288 -23.68 21.37 7.82
N PHE A 289 -22.85 21.66 6.84
CA PHE A 289 -23.31 22.09 5.52
C PHE A 289 -23.02 21.00 4.50
N ALA A 290 -24.06 20.52 3.82
CA ALA A 290 -23.96 19.44 2.87
C ALA A 290 -24.52 19.83 1.51
N ILE A 291 -23.84 19.43 0.44
CA ILE A 291 -24.35 19.47 -0.92
C ILE A 291 -24.44 18.03 -1.43
N SER A 292 -25.66 17.56 -1.69
CA SER A 292 -25.94 16.23 -2.23
C SER A 292 -26.47 16.32 -3.66
N ARG A 293 -25.96 15.48 -4.56
CA ARG A 293 -26.40 15.39 -5.96
C ARG A 293 -26.49 13.94 -6.43
N GLY A 294 -27.45 13.68 -7.32
CA GLY A 294 -27.66 12.37 -7.96
C GLY A 294 -28.36 11.32 -7.09
N GLY A 295 -28.84 10.25 -7.73
CA GLY A 295 -29.57 9.16 -7.09
C GLY A 295 -30.88 9.60 -6.40
N GLY A 296 -31.41 8.76 -5.51
CA GLY A 296 -32.63 9.05 -4.75
C GLY A 296 -32.36 9.48 -3.30
N THR A 297 -33.41 9.86 -2.57
CA THR A 297 -33.36 10.41 -1.19
C THR A 297 -32.55 9.54 -0.22
N SER A 298 -32.85 8.24 -0.16
CA SER A 298 -32.16 7.26 0.69
C SER A 298 -30.66 7.11 0.35
N GLY A 299 -30.34 7.21 -0.96
CA GLY A 299 -28.96 7.21 -1.45
C GLY A 299 -28.21 8.47 -1.03
N GLN A 300 -28.85 9.63 -1.16
CA GLN A 300 -28.31 10.91 -0.74
C GLN A 300 -28.10 10.99 0.78
N ALA A 301 -29.09 10.61 1.59
CA ALA A 301 -28.98 10.57 3.05
C ALA A 301 -27.79 9.69 3.51
N SER A 302 -27.63 8.51 2.90
CA SER A 302 -26.51 7.61 3.20
C SER A 302 -25.16 8.16 2.72
N ALA A 303 -25.13 8.92 1.62
CA ALA A 303 -23.92 9.58 1.15
C ALA A 303 -23.51 10.71 2.11
N VAL A 304 -24.47 11.52 2.58
CA VAL A 304 -24.24 12.57 3.59
C VAL A 304 -23.77 11.92 4.90
N MET A 305 -24.43 10.88 5.38
CA MET A 305 -24.03 10.12 6.57
C MET A 305 -22.55 9.69 6.50
N GLN A 306 -22.12 9.12 5.37
CA GLN A 306 -20.74 8.70 5.20
C GLN A 306 -19.76 9.88 5.24
N ALA A 307 -20.12 11.01 4.62
CA ALA A 307 -19.29 12.20 4.62
C ALA A 307 -19.15 12.77 6.04
N VAL A 308 -20.27 12.92 6.76
CA VAL A 308 -20.30 13.37 8.16
C VAL A 308 -19.41 12.49 9.04
N ALA A 309 -19.52 11.16 8.91
CA ALA A 309 -18.67 10.23 9.66
C ALA A 309 -17.16 10.42 9.39
N LYS A 310 -16.78 10.76 8.14
CA LYS A 310 -15.38 10.98 7.77
C LYS A 310 -14.84 12.29 8.34
N GLY A 311 -15.61 13.38 8.23
CA GLY A 311 -15.20 14.67 8.80
C GLY A 311 -15.14 14.61 10.32
N LEU A 312 -16.08 13.91 10.97
CA LEU A 312 -16.04 13.69 12.42
C LEU A 312 -14.78 12.91 12.84
N ALA A 313 -14.41 11.88 12.09
CA ALA A 313 -13.17 11.12 12.34
C ALA A 313 -11.87 11.89 12.01
N GLU A 314 -11.97 13.12 11.49
CA GLU A 314 -10.84 14.04 11.33
C GLU A 314 -10.76 15.02 12.49
N HIS A 315 -11.90 15.48 13.02
CA HIS A 315 -11.94 16.29 14.25
C HIS A 315 -11.58 15.48 15.49
N GLU A 316 -12.19 14.30 15.64
CA GLU A 316 -12.00 13.41 16.79
C GLU A 316 -11.38 12.08 16.34
N PRO A 317 -10.03 11.97 16.31
CA PRO A 317 -9.35 10.76 15.85
C PRO A 317 -9.61 9.55 16.76
N GLU A 318 -9.95 9.77 18.04
CA GLU A 318 -10.26 8.72 19.02
C GLU A 318 -11.54 7.96 18.65
N MET A 319 -12.58 8.67 18.21
CA MET A 319 -13.87 8.10 17.80
C MET A 319 -13.78 7.35 16.46
N ARG A 320 -12.63 7.39 15.78
CA ARG A 320 -12.48 6.76 14.47
C ARG A 320 -12.62 5.24 14.53
N GLU A 321 -12.13 4.59 15.58
CA GLU A 321 -12.22 3.14 15.70
C GLU A 321 -13.66 2.68 15.91
N THR A 322 -14.43 3.40 16.73
CA THR A 322 -15.86 3.14 16.97
C THR A 322 -16.66 3.34 15.67
N LEU A 323 -16.43 4.44 14.95
CA LEU A 323 -17.04 4.71 13.63
C LEU A 323 -16.65 3.67 12.57
N ARG A 324 -15.43 3.13 12.63
CA ARG A 324 -14.96 2.05 11.75
C ARG A 324 -15.68 0.75 12.06
N LYS A 325 -15.78 0.35 13.34
CA LYS A 325 -16.51 -0.84 13.81
C LYS A 325 -17.99 -0.75 13.42
N ALA A 326 -18.59 0.44 13.53
CA ALA A 326 -19.96 0.72 13.07
C ALA A 326 -20.15 0.76 11.54
N LYS A 327 -19.09 0.53 10.75
CA LYS A 327 -19.08 0.51 9.27
C LYS A 327 -19.52 1.84 8.62
N LEU A 328 -19.38 2.97 9.32
CA LEU A 328 -19.77 4.29 8.80
C LEU A 328 -18.71 4.93 7.90
N LEU A 329 -17.42 4.61 8.12
CA LEU A 329 -16.32 5.14 7.32
C LEU A 329 -16.17 4.45 5.96
N ARG A 330 -16.51 3.16 5.88
CA ARG A 330 -16.37 2.35 4.66
C ARG A 330 -17.47 2.72 3.65
N ARG A 331 -17.09 2.91 2.39
CA ARG A 331 -18.07 3.09 1.31
C ARG A 331 -18.77 1.76 1.06
N ASP A 332 -20.10 1.76 1.05
CA ASP A 332 -20.86 0.57 0.69
C ASP A 332 -20.74 0.32 -0.84
N PRO A 333 -20.10 -0.79 -1.26
CA PRO A 333 -19.79 -1.06 -2.66
C PRO A 333 -21.01 -1.55 -3.47
N ARG A 334 -22.14 -1.85 -2.82
CA ARG A 334 -23.32 -2.39 -3.51
C ARG A 334 -23.85 -1.40 -4.54
N MET A 335 -23.93 -1.86 -5.79
CA MET A 335 -24.42 -1.11 -6.95
C MET A 335 -25.47 -1.95 -7.70
N VAL A 336 -26.31 -1.30 -8.51
CA VAL A 336 -27.21 -2.01 -9.42
C VAL A 336 -26.36 -2.75 -10.45
N GLU A 337 -26.50 -4.07 -10.50
CA GLU A 337 -25.85 -4.91 -11.49
C GLU A 337 -26.50 -4.69 -12.87
N ARG A 338 -25.68 -4.74 -13.93
CA ARG A 338 -26.20 -4.64 -15.30
C ARG A 338 -27.09 -5.84 -15.66
N LYS A 339 -28.04 -5.63 -16.59
CA LYS A 339 -28.78 -6.72 -17.23
C LYS A 339 -27.83 -7.58 -18.07
N LYS A 340 -28.05 -8.89 -18.09
CA LYS A 340 -27.35 -9.83 -18.97
C LYS A 340 -28.23 -10.13 -20.20
N PRO A 341 -27.66 -10.24 -21.41
CA PRO A 341 -28.44 -10.67 -22.58
C PRO A 341 -29.03 -12.06 -22.33
N GLY A 342 -30.21 -12.33 -22.87
CA GLY A 342 -30.94 -13.58 -22.63
C GLY A 342 -31.58 -13.70 -21.23
N GLN A 343 -31.56 -12.65 -20.40
CA GLN A 343 -32.22 -12.62 -19.09
C GLN A 343 -33.14 -11.40 -18.95
N PRO A 344 -34.32 -11.53 -18.30
CA PRO A 344 -35.23 -10.39 -18.07
C PRO A 344 -34.64 -9.32 -17.15
N LYS A 345 -33.81 -9.69 -16.15
CA LYS A 345 -33.12 -8.75 -15.24
C LYS A 345 -31.65 -9.20 -15.06
N ALA A 346 -30.92 -8.58 -14.12
CA ALA A 346 -29.52 -8.92 -13.85
C ALA A 346 -29.29 -10.39 -13.43
N ARG A 347 -30.25 -10.98 -12.71
CA ARG A 347 -30.19 -12.37 -12.19
C ARG A 347 -31.44 -13.21 -12.45
N LYS A 348 -32.61 -12.57 -12.63
CA LYS A 348 -33.86 -13.27 -12.95
C LYS A 348 -33.71 -13.90 -14.33
N LYS A 349 -33.96 -15.21 -14.44
CA LYS A 349 -34.04 -15.93 -15.72
C LYS A 349 -35.49 -15.93 -16.23
N TYR A 350 -35.67 -16.12 -17.54
CA TYR A 350 -37.00 -16.46 -18.07
C TYR A 350 -37.47 -17.80 -17.51
N ALA A 351 -38.78 -18.07 -17.58
CA ALA A 351 -39.30 -19.37 -17.21
C ALA A 351 -38.67 -20.46 -18.09
N TRP A 352 -38.12 -21.49 -17.47
CA TRP A 352 -37.50 -22.62 -18.16
C TRP A 352 -38.56 -23.71 -18.37
N VAL A 353 -38.78 -24.11 -19.62
CA VAL A 353 -39.71 -25.18 -19.98
C VAL A 353 -38.89 -26.46 -20.18
N LYS A 354 -39.18 -27.51 -19.39
CA LYS A 354 -38.43 -28.78 -19.36
C LYS A 354 -38.82 -29.78 -20.46
N ARG A 355 -40.06 -29.67 -20.97
CA ARG A 355 -40.84 -30.72 -21.65
C ARG A 355 -40.07 -31.56 -22.65
#